data_AF-A0A452YGS2-F1
#
_entry.id   AF-A0A452YGS2-F1
#
_cell.length_a   1.000
_cell.length_b   1.000
_cell.length_c   1.000
_cell.angle_alpha   90.00
_cell.angle_beta   90.00
_cell.angle_gamma   90.00
#
_symmetry.space_group_name_H-M   'P 1'
#
loop_
_entity.id
_entity.type
_entity.pdbx_description
1 polymer ?
#
loop_
_entity_poly.entity_id
_entity_poly.type
_entity_poly.pdbx_seq_one_letter_code
_entity_poly.pdbx_strand_id
1 'polypeptide(L)'
;MYVVGILRSANPDEGCSHHCLQELLRRHRHIADTAGVRIGAKQYLAHHPTPAGWHQHFGPRWERFVERKNRFDPLSILGPGQGIFPKGSTGVYAS
;
A
#
# COMPACT_ATOMS: atom_id res chain seq x y z
N MET A 1 5.12 4.59 14.81
CA MET A 1 5.73 5.68 14.01
C MET A 1 5.22 5.57 12.59
N TYR A 2 4.93 6.70 11.93
CA TYR A 2 4.43 6.73 10.56
C TYR A 2 5.38 7.49 9.64
N VAL A 3 5.47 7.05 8.39
CA VAL A 3 6.12 7.80 7.31
C VAL A 3 5.04 8.38 6.39
N VAL A 4 5.15 9.67 6.09
CA VAL A 4 4.23 10.40 5.22
C VAL A 4 5.01 10.82 3.98
N GLY A 5 4.51 10.44 2.81
CA GLY A 5 5.04 10.91 1.53
C GLY A 5 4.33 12.20 1.13
N ILE A 6 5.03 13.33 1.12
CA ILE A 6 4.50 14.59 0.58
C ILE A 6 4.78 14.58 -0.92
N LEU A 7 3.73 14.55 -1.74
CA LEU A 7 3.86 14.63 -3.19
C LEU A 7 4.44 16.00 -3.56
N ARG A 8 5.52 16.00 -4.35
CA ARG A 8 6.06 17.21 -4.96
C ARG A 8 5.29 17.48 -6.25
N SER A 9 5.16 18.76 -6.63
CA SER A 9 4.66 19.11 -7.96
C SER A 9 5.51 18.43 -9.03
N ALA A 10 4.84 17.80 -9.99
CA ALA A 10 5.44 17.14 -11.14
C ALA A 10 4.78 17.67 -12.41
N ASN A 11 4.78 18.99 -12.56
CA ASN A 11 4.14 19.67 -13.69
C ASN A 11 4.91 19.36 -14.99
N PRO A 12 4.26 18.76 -16.01
CA PRO A 12 4.88 18.52 -17.30
C PRO A 12 5.33 19.82 -17.98
N ASP A 13 4.58 20.90 -17.80
CA ASP A 13 4.84 22.21 -18.42
C ASP A 13 6.04 22.94 -17.76
N GLU A 14 6.39 22.56 -16.53
CA GLU A 14 7.60 23.01 -15.83
C GLU A 14 8.79 22.05 -16.03
N GLY A 15 8.68 21.13 -16.99
CA GLY A 15 9.80 20.27 -17.41
C GLY A 15 9.91 18.95 -16.66
N CYS A 16 8.93 18.57 -15.82
CA CYS A 16 8.93 17.22 -15.25
C CYS A 16 8.42 16.20 -16.28
N SER A 17 9.36 15.62 -17.02
CA SER A 17 9.08 14.51 -17.94
C SER A 17 8.57 13.27 -17.21
N HIS A 18 8.04 12.29 -17.95
CA HIS A 18 7.69 10.98 -17.40
C HIS A 18 8.85 10.35 -16.60
N HIS A 19 10.10 10.51 -17.07
CA HIS A 19 11.29 10.04 -16.36
C HIS A 19 11.49 10.75 -15.01
N CYS A 20 11.30 12.08 -14.96
CA CYS A 20 11.33 12.85 -13.72
C CYS A 20 10.30 12.32 -12.71
N LEU A 21 9.06 12.08 -13.13
CA LEU A 21 8.02 11.52 -12.27
C LEU A 21 8.39 10.13 -11.73
N GLN A 22 8.91 9.25 -12.58
CA GLN A 22 9.32 7.90 -12.16
C GLN A 22 10.44 7.94 -11.11
N GLU A 23 11.42 8.83 -11.28
CA GLU A 23 12.50 9.00 -10.31
C GLU A 23 11.99 9.56 -8.97
N LEU A 24 11.05 10.50 -9.00
CA LEU A 24 10.36 11.03 -7.82
C LEU A 24 9.65 9.92 -7.04
N LEU A 25 8.85 9.11 -7.74
CA LEU A 25 8.14 7.98 -7.15
C LEU A 25 9.11 6.92 -6.60
N ARG A 26 10.22 6.64 -7.31
CA ARG A 26 11.27 5.72 -6.86
C ARG A 26 11.92 6.18 -5.57
N ARG A 27 12.25 7.48 -5.46
CA ARG A 27 12.83 8.05 -4.23
C ARG A 27 11.85 7.99 -3.05
N HIS A 28 10.58 8.29 -3.28
CA HIS A 28 9.56 8.20 -2.24
C HIS A 28 9.40 6.77 -1.71
N ARG A 29 9.36 5.77 -2.61
CA ARG A 29 9.34 4.36 -2.21
C ARG A 29 10.57 3.98 -1.41
N HIS A 30 11.76 4.35 -1.88
CA HIS A 30 13.01 4.01 -1.19
C HIS A 30 13.08 4.55 0.25
N ILE A 31 12.61 5.77 0.48
CA ILE A 31 12.54 6.36 1.83
C ILE A 31 11.54 5.60 2.70
N ALA A 32 10.34 5.31 2.18
CA ALA A 32 9.31 4.59 2.90
C ALA A 32 9.75 3.17 3.28
N ASP A 33 10.35 2.43 2.34
CA ASP A 33 10.85 1.08 2.56
C ASP A 33 11.98 1.08 3.59
N THR A 34 12.92 2.01 3.47
CA THR A 34 14.04 2.15 4.41
C THR A 34 13.54 2.48 5.82
N ALA A 35 12.56 3.37 5.95
CA ALA A 35 11.95 3.67 7.25
C ALA A 35 11.17 2.47 7.82
N GLY A 36 10.49 1.71 6.95
CA GLY A 36 9.82 0.47 7.33
C GLY A 36 10.78 -0.56 7.92
N VAL A 37 11.91 -0.79 7.24
CA VAL A 37 12.92 -1.78 7.65
C VAL A 37 13.71 -1.33 8.89
N ARG A 38 14.19 -0.08 8.92
CA ARG A 38 15.13 0.37 9.95
C ARG A 38 14.49 0.76 11.26
N ILE A 39 13.28 1.33 11.21
CA ILE A 39 12.62 1.91 12.40
C ILE A 39 11.17 1.45 12.56
N GLY A 40 10.74 0.45 11.77
CA GLY A 40 9.39 -0.11 11.88
C GLY A 40 8.27 0.87 11.51
N ALA A 41 8.57 1.90 10.72
CA ALA A 41 7.57 2.89 10.33
C ALA A 41 6.50 2.28 9.41
N LYS A 42 5.26 2.74 9.54
CA LYS A 42 4.16 2.38 8.63
C LYS A 42 3.84 3.56 7.72
N GLN A 43 3.62 3.30 6.44
CA GLN A 43 3.23 4.35 5.50
C GLN A 43 1.80 4.82 5.80
N TYR A 44 1.59 6.13 5.95
CA TYR A 44 0.25 6.69 5.99
C TYR A 44 -0.30 6.82 4.56
N LEU A 45 -1.58 6.48 4.34
CA LEU A 45 -2.17 6.32 3.01
C LEU A 45 -1.29 5.41 2.13
N ALA A 46 -0.98 4.23 2.68
CA ALA A 46 -0.09 3.27 2.04
C ALA A 46 -0.62 2.80 0.68
N HIS A 47 0.32 2.52 -0.21
CA HIS A 47 0.04 1.81 -1.46
C HIS A 47 1.08 0.70 -1.62
N HIS A 48 0.66 -0.54 -1.40
CA HIS A 48 1.50 -1.72 -1.64
C HIS A 48 1.02 -2.44 -2.91
N PRO A 49 1.92 -2.73 -3.87
CA PRO A 49 1.55 -3.33 -5.15
C PRO A 49 1.21 -4.82 -5.04
N THR A 50 1.48 -5.46 -3.89
CA THR A 50 1.26 -6.90 -3.69
C THR A 50 0.53 -7.17 -2.36
N PRO A 51 -0.26 -8.26 -2.27
CA PRO A 51 -0.86 -8.69 -1.02
C PRO A 51 0.15 -8.95 0.10
N ALA A 52 1.34 -9.46 -0.24
CA ALA A 52 2.42 -9.69 0.72
C ALA A 52 2.90 -8.39 1.40
N GLY A 53 2.98 -7.29 0.64
CA GLY A 53 3.30 -5.97 1.20
C GLY A 53 2.25 -5.50 2.22
N TRP A 54 0.96 -5.76 1.94
CA TRP A 54 -0.12 -5.49 2.88
C TRP A 54 -0.07 -6.37 4.12
N HIS A 55 0.25 -7.67 3.99
CA HIS A 55 0.46 -8.56 5.12
C HIS A 55 1.55 -8.02 6.06
N GLN A 56 2.71 -7.63 5.50
CA GLN A 56 3.80 -7.03 6.27
C GLN A 56 3.39 -5.67 6.89
N HIS A 57 2.60 -4.88 6.17
CA HIS A 57 2.08 -3.60 6.65
C HIS A 57 1.24 -3.77 7.92
N PHE A 58 0.24 -4.65 7.89
CA PHE A 58 -0.64 -4.90 9.04
C PHE A 58 0.04 -5.75 10.13
N GLY A 59 0.99 -6.60 9.77
CA GLY A 59 1.75 -7.44 10.69
C GLY A 59 0.82 -8.27 11.59
N PRO A 60 0.99 -8.24 12.92
CA PRO A 60 0.16 -9.00 13.86
C PRO A 60 -1.36 -8.70 13.78
N ARG A 61 -1.76 -7.61 13.12
CA ARG A 61 -3.17 -7.24 12.96
C ARG A 61 -3.79 -7.79 11.67
N TRP A 62 -3.01 -8.47 10.84
CA TRP A 62 -3.45 -8.97 9.54
C TRP A 62 -4.64 -9.93 9.65
N GLU A 63 -4.55 -10.93 10.53
CA GLU A 63 -5.61 -11.93 10.72
C GLU A 63 -6.95 -11.29 11.08
N ARG A 64 -6.95 -10.37 12.06
CA ARG A 64 -8.15 -9.61 12.44
C ARG A 64 -8.69 -8.74 11.29
N PHE A 65 -7.81 -8.22 10.43
CA PHE A 65 -8.22 -7.42 9.27
C PHE A 65 -8.90 -8.30 8.21
N VAL A 66 -8.34 -9.48 7.95
CA VAL A 66 -8.92 -10.53 7.10
C VAL A 66 -10.28 -10.98 7.64
N GLU A 67 -10.36 -11.32 8.93
CA GLU A 67 -11.62 -11.74 9.57
C GLU A 67 -12.73 -10.71 9.35
N ARG A 68 -12.41 -9.43 9.55
CA ARG A 68 -13.35 -8.33 9.30
C ARG A 68 -13.70 -8.18 7.83
N LYS A 69 -12.74 -8.37 6.92
CA LYS A 69 -13.02 -8.37 5.48
C LYS A 69 -14.01 -9.47 5.13
N ASN A 70 -13.79 -10.69 5.61
CA ASN A 70 -14.70 -11.82 5.39
C ASN A 70 -16.09 -11.57 5.99
N ARG A 71 -16.18 -10.95 7.17
CA ARG A 71 -17.45 -10.65 7.83
C ARG A 71 -18.27 -9.55 7.12
N PHE A 72 -17.61 -8.50 6.63
CA PHE A 72 -18.30 -7.30 6.15
C PHE A 72 -18.25 -7.09 4.64
N ASP A 73 -17.34 -7.75 3.92
CA ASP A 73 -17.24 -7.74 2.47
C ASP A 73 -16.68 -9.09 1.95
N PRO A 74 -17.44 -10.20 2.14
CA PRO A 74 -17.00 -11.56 1.80
C PRO A 74 -16.66 -11.74 0.32
N LEU A 75 -17.23 -10.92 -0.56
CA LEU A 75 -17.00 -10.97 -2.01
C LEU A 75 -15.87 -10.03 -2.48
N SER A 76 -15.22 -9.31 -1.55
CA SER A 76 -14.16 -8.34 -1.85
C SER A 76 -14.55 -7.31 -2.91
N ILE A 77 -15.78 -6.80 -2.81
CA ILE A 77 -16.32 -5.81 -3.75
C ILE A 77 -15.83 -4.41 -3.39
N LEU A 78 -15.65 -4.12 -2.10
CA LEU A 78 -15.35 -2.79 -1.58
C LEU A 78 -13.84 -2.52 -1.52
N GLY A 79 -13.47 -1.28 -1.85
CA GLY A 79 -12.08 -0.81 -1.84
C GLY A 79 -11.13 -1.48 -2.85
N PRO A 80 -11.56 -1.85 -4.08
CA PRO A 80 -10.70 -2.59 -5.02
C PRO A 80 -9.44 -1.80 -5.41
N GLY A 81 -9.51 -0.47 -5.44
CA GLY A 81 -8.36 0.40 -5.74
C GLY A 81 -7.25 0.38 -4.70
N GLN A 82 -7.49 -0.15 -3.50
CA GLN A 82 -6.43 -0.34 -2.49
C GLN A 82 -5.55 -1.54 -2.79
N GLY A 83 -6.01 -2.48 -3.62
CA GLY A 83 -5.25 -3.68 -3.99
C GLY A 83 -4.97 -4.64 -2.83
N ILE A 84 -5.66 -4.50 -1.69
CA ILE A 84 -5.43 -5.37 -0.51
C ILE A 84 -6.05 -6.76 -0.72
N PHE A 85 -7.27 -6.79 -1.27
CA PHE A 85 -8.02 -8.01 -1.56
C PHE A 85 -8.49 -7.98 -3.03
N PRO A 86 -7.90 -8.79 -3.92
CA PRO A 86 -8.33 -8.90 -5.30
C PRO A 86 -9.77 -9.41 -5.43
N LYS A 87 -10.52 -8.96 -6.44
CA LYS A 87 -11.88 -9.47 -6.71
C LYS A 87 -11.84 -10.97 -6.98
N GLY A 88 -12.77 -11.71 -6.38
CA GLY A 88 -12.88 -13.17 -6.59
C GLY A 88 -11.90 -14.03 -5.80
N SER A 89 -11.13 -13.47 -4.85
CA SER A 89 -10.32 -14.24 -3.90
C SER A 89 -11.17 -14.88 -2.79
N THR A 90 -12.35 -15.41 -3.13
CA THR A 90 -13.23 -16.14 -2.23
C THR A 90 -12.53 -17.45 -1.82
N GLY A 91 -12.15 -17.56 -0.54
CA GLY A 91 -11.61 -18.78 0.07
C GLY A 91 -10.10 -18.81 0.35
N VAL A 92 -9.30 -17.86 -0.15
CA VAL A 92 -7.83 -17.87 0.05
C VAL A 92 -7.43 -17.41 1.47
N TYR A 93 -8.27 -16.64 2.13
CA TYR A 93 -8.01 -16.08 3.46
C TYR A 93 -9.00 -16.61 4.52
N ALA A 94 -9.60 -17.77 4.29
CA ALA A 94 -10.62 -18.37 5.15
C ALA A 94 -10.11 -19.53 6.02
N SER A 95 -8.80 -19.72 6.13
CA SER A 95 -8.18 -20.79 6.92
C SER A 95 -7.20 -20.25 7.94
#